data_AF-A0A9D9N9D6-F1
#
_entry.id   AF-A0A9D9N9D6-F1
#
_cell.length_a   1.000
_cell.length_b   1.000
_cell.length_c   1.000
_cell.angle_alpha   90.00
_cell.angle_beta   90.00
_cell.angle_gamma   90.00
#
_symmetry.space_group_name_H-M   'P 1'
#
loop_
_entity.id
_entity.type
_entity.pdbx_description
1 polymer ?
#
loop_
_entity_poly.entity_id
_entity_poly.type
_entity_poly.pdbx_seq_one_letter_code
_entity_poly.pdbx_strand_id
1 'polypeptide(L)'
;MFFISDMPVDSQGYVTPPGTILSVEAYMPFDENGYIAEGKYEISTTSGADFTLYYGELFDFLGMLFPMGTYASYIDEANTEYLGFATSGTMDVSGSNGYYDIEFNFTTEQGYNITGSYSGPLTIAGMPGKEEEEEEDGFSTLEGDYTLDLSNAVGYGSYYGDYYYTGGGNWYFVLEPSDGLTGDGLQVDLTGVGLDFNAGLPTDTYVAASTDYPEPGEYLVGYATSEGQLGGTLFIGGFDSMGYVSEFAPATEGDFNVTNHGDGTYTLSFSFLDDKGNTWDGEWTGEIIFDNYDTSSAGAPSRMSAGFRNNPITQSEKIEILKQNRLQPITLTSAKATGRKVVK
;
A
#
# COMPACT_ATOMS: atom_id res chain seq x y z
N MET A 1 8.26 -4.77 14.90
CA MET A 1 7.02 -5.03 15.66
C MET A 1 6.41 -6.30 15.12
N PHE A 2 5.77 -7.11 15.97
CA PHE A 2 4.97 -8.27 15.54
C PHE A 2 3.68 -8.38 16.36
N PHE A 3 2.76 -9.21 15.91
CA PHE A 3 1.44 -9.37 16.51
C PHE A 3 1.16 -10.84 16.86
N ILE A 4 0.52 -11.07 18.01
CA ILE A 4 -0.04 -12.37 18.39
C ILE A 4 -1.53 -12.16 18.65
N SER A 5 -2.40 -13.02 18.13
CA SER A 5 -3.85 -12.89 18.34
C SER A 5 -4.53 -14.22 18.64
N ASP A 6 -5.58 -14.17 19.45
CA ASP A 6 -6.54 -15.27 19.65
C ASP A 6 -7.86 -15.06 18.87
N MET A 7 -7.93 -14.02 18.03
CA MET A 7 -9.11 -13.74 17.20
C MET A 7 -9.32 -14.85 16.16
N PRO A 8 -10.58 -15.25 15.90
CA PRO A 8 -10.89 -16.14 14.80
C PRO A 8 -10.51 -15.52 13.45
N VAL A 9 -10.03 -16.37 12.56
CA VAL A 9 -9.71 -16.00 11.18
C VAL A 9 -10.89 -16.40 10.28
N ASP A 10 -11.34 -15.47 9.43
CA ASP A 10 -12.39 -15.75 8.47
C ASP A 10 -11.89 -16.54 7.25
N SER A 11 -12.79 -16.85 6.31
CA SER A 11 -12.45 -17.61 5.10
C SER A 11 -11.53 -16.87 4.12
N GLN A 12 -11.19 -15.61 4.39
CA GLN A 12 -10.29 -14.79 3.58
C GLN A 12 -8.96 -14.50 4.30
N GLY A 13 -8.75 -15.09 5.49
CA GLY A 13 -7.50 -14.92 6.24
C GLY A 13 -7.50 -13.70 7.16
N TYR A 14 -8.59 -12.94 7.27
CA TYR A 14 -8.64 -11.78 8.16
C TYR A 14 -9.02 -12.18 9.59
N VAL A 15 -8.34 -11.58 10.57
CA VAL A 15 -8.75 -11.67 11.98
C VAL A 15 -10.08 -10.95 12.18
N THR A 16 -11.00 -11.59 12.88
CA THR A 16 -12.36 -11.08 13.12
C THR A 16 -12.63 -11.03 14.63
N PRO A 17 -13.18 -9.91 15.15
CA PRO A 17 -13.62 -9.86 16.54
C PRO A 17 -14.73 -10.89 16.85
N PRO A 18 -14.89 -11.30 18.13
CA PRO A 18 -14.18 -10.81 19.30
C PRO A 18 -12.85 -11.53 19.56
N GLY A 19 -11.92 -10.84 20.21
CA GLY A 19 -10.66 -11.40 20.69
C GLY A 19 -9.66 -10.32 21.05
N THR A 20 -8.41 -10.72 21.24
CA THR A 20 -7.28 -9.90 21.63
C THR A 20 -6.19 -9.95 20.57
N ILE A 21 -5.62 -8.79 20.27
CA ILE A 21 -4.37 -8.65 19.53
C ILE A 21 -3.34 -8.11 20.52
N LEU A 22 -2.24 -8.84 20.72
CA LEU A 22 -1.06 -8.37 21.41
C LEU A 22 -0.09 -7.78 20.39
N SER A 23 0.12 -6.47 20.46
CA SER A 23 1.18 -5.77 19.73
C SER A 23 2.46 -5.82 20.55
N VAL A 24 3.56 -6.28 19.94
CA VAL A 24 4.87 -6.37 20.60
C VAL A 24 5.91 -5.57 19.82
N GLU A 25 6.39 -4.50 20.44
CA GLU A 25 7.49 -3.70 19.91
C GLU A 25 8.81 -4.16 20.54
N ALA A 26 9.43 -5.17 19.95
CA ALA A 26 10.65 -5.79 20.46
C ALA A 26 11.90 -5.36 19.68
N TYR A 27 12.99 -5.13 20.42
CA TYR A 27 14.34 -4.93 19.89
C TYR A 27 15.08 -6.26 19.98
N MET A 28 14.95 -7.04 18.91
CA MET A 28 15.42 -8.43 18.82
C MET A 28 16.72 -8.50 18.04
N PRO A 29 17.81 -9.01 18.63
CA PRO A 29 18.94 -9.48 17.86
C PRO A 29 18.47 -10.60 16.92
N PHE A 30 19.09 -10.70 15.76
CA PHE A 30 18.80 -11.72 14.75
C PHE A 30 20.10 -12.22 14.11
N ASP A 31 20.06 -13.40 13.52
CA ASP A 31 21.19 -13.98 12.79
C ASP A 31 21.22 -13.56 11.30
N GLU A 32 22.22 -14.03 10.55
CA GLU A 32 22.38 -13.70 9.13
C GLU A 32 21.21 -14.13 8.23
N ASN A 33 20.34 -15.03 8.71
CA ASN A 33 19.15 -15.52 8.01
C ASN A 33 17.85 -14.90 8.56
N GLY A 34 17.96 -13.86 9.40
CA GLY A 34 16.82 -13.14 9.94
C GLY A 34 16.07 -13.88 11.06
N TYR A 35 16.63 -14.97 11.59
CA TYR A 35 16.05 -15.65 12.74
C TYR A 35 16.36 -14.88 14.02
N ILE A 36 15.31 -14.55 14.79
CA ILE A 36 15.46 -13.85 16.06
C ILE A 36 16.17 -14.72 17.10
N ALA A 37 16.94 -14.05 17.96
CA ALA A 37 17.66 -14.68 19.05
C ALA A 37 16.71 -15.20 20.14
N GLU A 38 17.01 -16.39 20.64
CA GLU A 38 16.39 -16.90 21.87
C GLU A 38 16.86 -16.08 23.07
N GLY A 39 15.99 -15.94 24.07
CA GLY A 39 16.34 -15.26 25.31
C GLY A 39 15.15 -14.64 26.03
N LYS A 40 15.49 -13.96 27.10
CA LYS A 40 14.53 -13.24 27.92
C LYS A 40 14.54 -11.76 27.55
N TYR A 41 13.37 -11.27 27.15
CA TYR A 41 13.11 -9.89 26.79
C TYR A 41 12.39 -9.18 27.93
N GLU A 42 12.81 -7.96 28.25
CA GLU A 42 12.21 -7.18 29.35
C GLU A 42 11.60 -5.87 28.84
N ILE A 43 10.46 -5.49 29.41
CA ILE A 43 9.86 -4.17 29.12
C ILE A 43 10.81 -3.07 29.60
N SER A 44 11.09 -2.12 28.70
CA SER A 44 12.01 -1.02 28.88
C SER A 44 11.35 0.31 28.50
N THR A 45 11.67 1.35 29.24
CA THR A 45 11.32 2.74 28.90
C THR A 45 12.27 3.37 27.89
N THR A 46 13.36 2.68 27.55
CA THR A 46 14.34 3.10 26.55
C THR A 46 14.25 2.18 25.35
N SER A 47 14.07 2.75 24.16
CA SER A 47 14.07 2.04 22.89
C SER A 47 15.49 1.66 22.44
N GLY A 48 15.59 0.61 21.62
CA GLY A 48 16.80 0.31 20.84
C GLY A 48 17.82 -0.61 21.50
N ALA A 49 17.63 -1.04 22.75
CA ALA A 49 18.54 -1.99 23.39
C ALA A 49 18.15 -3.44 23.08
N ASP A 50 19.12 -4.27 22.74
CA ASP A 50 18.91 -5.71 22.52
C ASP A 50 18.21 -6.37 23.71
N PHE A 51 17.34 -7.34 23.41
CA PHE A 51 16.56 -8.07 24.41
C PHE A 51 15.62 -7.18 25.23
N THR A 52 15.10 -6.11 24.63
CA THR A 52 14.10 -5.25 25.27
C THR A 52 12.82 -5.14 24.46
N LEU A 53 11.74 -4.83 25.15
CA LEU A 53 10.42 -4.51 24.60
C LEU A 53 10.11 -3.04 24.93
N TYR A 54 9.70 -2.23 23.96
CA TYR A 54 9.27 -0.87 24.27
C TYR A 54 7.98 -0.91 25.09
N TYR A 55 7.95 -0.17 26.20
CA TYR A 55 6.76 -0.07 27.04
C TYR A 55 5.57 0.51 26.28
N GLY A 56 4.37 0.06 26.63
CA GLY A 56 3.13 0.56 26.05
C GLY A 56 2.78 1.96 26.55
N GLU A 57 2.39 2.84 25.64
CA GLU A 57 1.89 4.18 25.97
C GLU A 57 0.91 4.73 24.93
N LEU A 58 0.24 5.84 25.28
CA LEU A 58 -0.45 6.69 24.32
C LEU A 58 0.47 7.83 23.87
N PHE A 59 0.78 7.84 22.59
CA PHE A 59 1.54 8.90 21.95
C PHE A 59 0.60 9.96 21.36
N ASP A 60 0.79 11.22 21.73
CA ASP A 60 0.09 12.35 21.11
C ASP A 60 0.86 12.84 19.89
N PHE A 61 0.25 12.63 18.72
CA PHE A 61 0.72 13.21 17.47
C PHE A 61 -0.34 14.17 16.90
N LEU A 62 -0.01 15.46 16.90
CA LEU A 62 -0.87 16.53 16.38
C LEU A 62 -2.29 16.56 17.02
N GLY A 63 -2.40 16.20 18.31
CA GLY A 63 -3.67 16.16 19.04
C GLY A 63 -4.47 14.88 18.85
N MET A 64 -3.91 13.89 18.15
CA MET A 64 -4.46 12.54 18.01
C MET A 64 -3.64 11.58 18.86
N LEU A 65 -4.33 10.75 19.66
CA LEU A 65 -3.69 9.77 20.52
C LEU A 65 -3.57 8.43 19.81
N PHE A 66 -2.36 7.88 19.75
CA PHE A 66 -2.05 6.59 19.13
C PHE A 66 -1.45 5.64 20.17
N PRO A 67 -1.87 4.38 20.24
CA PRO A 67 -1.17 3.39 21.03
C PRO A 67 0.21 3.10 20.41
N MET A 68 1.25 3.07 21.23
CA MET A 68 2.62 2.73 20.85
C MET A 68 3.22 1.69 21.81
N GLY A 69 4.31 1.04 21.39
CA GLY A 69 5.01 0.05 22.21
C GLY A 69 4.28 -1.28 22.32
N THR A 70 4.44 -1.92 23.48
CA THR A 70 3.86 -3.24 23.77
C THR A 70 2.52 -3.09 24.50
N TYR A 71 1.43 -3.55 23.89
CA TYR A 71 0.08 -3.44 24.45
C TYR A 71 -0.86 -4.53 23.92
N ALA A 72 -1.89 -4.84 24.69
CA ALA A 72 -3.00 -5.69 24.28
C ALA A 72 -4.20 -4.82 23.88
N SER A 73 -4.81 -5.15 22.74
CA SER A 73 -6.08 -4.59 22.27
C SER A 73 -7.12 -5.70 22.25
N TYR A 74 -8.12 -5.61 23.15
CA TYR A 74 -9.29 -6.48 23.12
C TYR A 74 -10.41 -5.78 22.33
N ILE A 75 -10.93 -6.45 21.32
CA ILE A 75 -12.05 -5.97 20.51
C ILE A 75 -13.25 -6.88 20.77
N ASP A 76 -14.38 -6.29 21.15
CA ASP A 76 -15.61 -7.04 21.40
C ASP A 76 -16.46 -7.27 20.14
N GLU A 77 -17.57 -8.00 20.29
CA GLU A 77 -18.51 -8.29 19.18
C GLU A 77 -19.14 -7.03 18.56
N ALA A 78 -19.15 -5.90 19.28
CA ALA A 78 -19.68 -4.62 18.82
C ALA A 78 -18.60 -3.74 18.16
N ASN A 79 -17.38 -4.26 17.96
CA ASN A 79 -16.20 -3.51 17.52
C ASN A 79 -15.78 -2.38 18.48
N THR A 80 -16.03 -2.56 19.78
CA THR A 80 -15.49 -1.66 20.81
C THR A 80 -14.10 -2.13 21.21
N GLU A 81 -13.12 -1.22 21.15
CA GLU A 81 -11.73 -1.50 21.49
C GLU A 81 -11.40 -1.12 22.94
N TYR A 82 -10.65 -2.00 23.62
CA TYR A 82 -10.15 -1.84 24.97
C TYR A 82 -8.63 -2.08 25.02
N LEU A 83 -7.87 -1.10 25.50
CA LEU A 83 -6.41 -1.14 25.50
C LEU A 83 -5.83 -1.43 26.89
N GLY A 84 -4.83 -2.30 26.93
CA GLY A 84 -3.98 -2.57 28.09
C GLY A 84 -2.50 -2.38 27.73
N PHE A 85 -1.87 -1.32 28.22
CA PHE A 85 -0.47 -1.02 27.95
C PHE A 85 0.48 -1.75 28.92
N ALA A 86 1.45 -2.49 28.39
CA ALA A 86 2.45 -3.18 29.20
C ALA A 86 3.55 -2.20 29.65
N THR A 87 3.67 -1.96 30.96
CA THR A 87 4.66 -1.02 31.51
C THR A 87 5.80 -1.72 32.26
N SER A 88 5.66 -3.02 32.53
CA SER A 88 6.71 -3.88 33.08
C SER A 88 6.42 -5.35 32.75
N GLY A 89 7.39 -6.22 33.02
CA GLY A 89 7.28 -7.67 32.81
C GLY A 89 8.19 -8.15 31.69
N THR A 90 8.03 -9.43 31.34
CA THR A 90 9.02 -10.15 30.54
C THR A 90 8.38 -11.09 29.53
N MET A 91 9.12 -11.37 28.47
CA MET A 91 8.79 -12.34 27.44
C MET A 91 9.98 -13.27 27.23
N ASP A 92 9.78 -14.57 27.41
CA ASP A 92 10.79 -15.59 27.18
C ASP A 92 10.56 -16.18 25.78
N VAL A 93 11.60 -16.16 24.95
CA VAL A 93 11.61 -16.69 23.58
C VAL A 93 12.57 -17.87 23.51
N SER A 94 12.09 -19.00 23.02
CA SER A 94 12.89 -20.19 22.73
C SER A 94 12.48 -20.79 21.39
N GLY A 95 13.32 -21.66 20.82
CA GLY A 95 13.07 -22.27 19.50
C GLY A 95 14.11 -21.86 18.47
N SER A 96 13.92 -22.27 17.21
CA SER A 96 14.92 -22.05 16.17
C SER A 96 14.32 -22.15 14.78
N ASN A 97 15.05 -21.63 13.78
CA ASN A 97 14.71 -21.75 12.35
C ASN A 97 13.28 -21.27 12.03
N GLY A 98 12.85 -20.16 12.62
CA GLY A 98 11.56 -19.53 12.34
C GLY A 98 10.39 -20.10 13.16
N TYR A 99 10.59 -21.18 13.92
CA TYR A 99 9.61 -21.71 14.85
C TYR A 99 9.98 -21.38 16.29
N TYR A 100 9.07 -20.72 17.00
CA TYR A 100 9.32 -20.21 18.34
C TYR A 100 8.21 -20.59 19.33
N ASP A 101 8.65 -20.87 20.55
CA ASP A 101 7.83 -20.92 21.75
C ASP A 101 8.08 -19.62 22.53
N ILE A 102 7.03 -18.80 22.66
CA ILE A 102 7.04 -17.50 23.32
C ILE A 102 6.10 -17.56 24.51
N GLU A 103 6.59 -17.24 25.70
CA GLU A 103 5.76 -17.06 26.90
C GLU A 103 5.93 -15.62 27.38
N PHE A 104 4.83 -14.94 27.69
CA PHE A 104 4.89 -13.56 28.17
C PHE A 104 4.04 -13.35 29.41
N ASN A 105 4.54 -12.48 30.28
CA ASN A 105 3.88 -12.01 31.48
C ASN A 105 4.22 -10.55 31.72
N PHE A 106 3.29 -9.68 31.34
CA PHE A 106 3.40 -8.24 31.49
C PHE A 106 2.44 -7.71 32.54
N THR A 107 2.74 -6.53 33.05
CA THR A 107 1.89 -5.81 34.00
C THR A 107 1.64 -4.41 33.47
N THR A 108 0.37 -3.97 33.53
CA THR A 108 -0.02 -2.59 33.19
C THR A 108 0.26 -1.64 34.35
N GLU A 109 0.23 -0.33 34.10
CA GLU A 109 0.38 0.68 35.16
C GLU A 109 -0.65 0.51 36.31
N GLN A 110 -1.85 0.02 35.99
CA GLN A 110 -2.92 -0.22 36.95
C GLN A 110 -2.78 -1.55 37.71
N GLY A 111 -1.73 -2.34 37.40
CA GLY A 111 -1.44 -3.61 38.08
C GLY A 111 -2.20 -4.82 37.53
N TYR A 112 -2.78 -4.73 36.33
CA TYR A 112 -3.38 -5.89 35.66
C TYR A 112 -2.32 -6.67 34.89
N ASN A 113 -2.48 -7.98 34.82
CA ASN A 113 -1.55 -8.84 34.10
C ASN A 113 -2.03 -9.11 32.67
N ILE A 114 -1.09 -9.07 31.73
CA ILE A 114 -1.26 -9.52 30.34
C ILE A 114 -0.36 -10.74 30.19
N THR A 115 -0.95 -11.93 30.12
CA THR A 115 -0.22 -13.20 30.11
C THR A 115 -0.67 -14.08 28.96
N GLY A 116 0.25 -14.86 28.39
CA GLY A 116 -0.09 -15.81 27.35
C GLY A 116 1.13 -16.53 26.82
N SER A 117 0.89 -17.41 25.86
CA SER A 117 1.92 -18.16 25.18
C SER A 117 1.57 -18.31 23.71
N TYR A 118 2.60 -18.36 22.87
CA TYR A 118 2.52 -18.62 21.45
C TYR A 118 3.51 -19.74 21.10
N SER A 119 3.10 -20.66 20.23
CA SER A 119 3.96 -21.72 19.71
C SER A 119 3.66 -21.87 18.23
N GLY A 120 4.62 -21.56 17.37
CA GLY A 120 4.39 -21.59 15.93
C GLY A 120 5.45 -20.86 15.11
N PRO A 121 5.22 -20.78 13.79
CA PRO A 121 6.10 -20.06 12.87
C PRO A 121 5.94 -18.54 13.02
N LEU A 122 7.03 -17.83 13.30
CA LEU A 122 7.06 -16.37 13.38
C LEU A 122 7.96 -15.80 12.31
N THR A 123 7.37 -15.08 11.35
CA THR A 123 8.08 -14.28 10.35
C THR A 123 7.97 -12.81 10.73
N ILE A 124 9.08 -12.09 10.66
CA ILE A 124 9.13 -10.65 10.94
C ILE A 124 9.52 -9.94 9.65
N ALA A 125 8.61 -9.10 9.16
CA ALA A 125 8.83 -8.32 7.95
C ALA A 125 10.10 -7.45 8.05
N GLY A 126 10.86 -7.41 6.97
CA GLY A 126 12.08 -6.60 6.86
C GLY A 126 13.34 -7.21 7.49
N MET A 127 13.33 -8.48 7.89
CA MET A 127 14.53 -9.20 8.33
C MET A 127 15.33 -9.75 7.12
N PRO A 128 16.68 -9.72 7.13
CA PRO A 128 17.49 -10.25 6.04
C PRO A 128 17.30 -11.77 5.88
N GLY A 129 17.29 -12.29 4.65
CA GLY A 129 16.97 -13.70 4.38
C GLY A 129 15.51 -14.10 4.68
N LYS A 130 14.72 -13.12 5.13
CA LYS A 130 13.26 -13.09 5.24
C LYS A 130 12.74 -11.88 4.45
N GLU A 131 13.34 -11.64 3.28
CA GLU A 131 12.53 -11.19 2.16
C GLU A 131 11.33 -12.14 2.19
N GLU A 132 10.13 -11.56 2.25
CA GLU A 132 8.92 -12.35 2.16
C GLU A 132 9.22 -13.37 1.06
N GLU A 133 9.11 -14.66 1.38
CA GLU A 133 8.75 -15.59 0.31
C GLU A 133 7.43 -14.97 -0.15
N GLU A 134 7.50 -14.03 -1.11
CA GLU A 134 6.35 -13.52 -1.79
C GLU A 134 5.66 -14.81 -2.18
N GLU A 135 4.45 -15.00 -1.63
CA GLU A 135 3.58 -16.10 -1.99
C GLU A 135 3.78 -16.32 -3.49
N GLU A 136 4.14 -17.55 -3.87
CA GLU A 136 4.72 -17.94 -5.16
C GLU A 136 3.76 -17.70 -6.37
N ASP A 137 2.76 -16.84 -6.20
CA ASP A 137 1.76 -16.43 -7.15
C ASP A 137 1.84 -14.90 -7.29
N GLY A 138 2.65 -14.40 -8.24
CA GLY A 138 2.73 -12.97 -8.59
C GLY A 138 1.36 -12.30 -8.74
N PHE A 139 1.32 -10.97 -8.70
CA PHE A 139 0.07 -10.21 -8.64
C PHE A 139 -0.75 -10.24 -9.93
N SER A 140 -0.15 -10.61 -11.06
CA SER A 140 -0.87 -10.71 -12.33
C SER A 140 -2.15 -11.55 -12.19
N THR A 141 -3.23 -11.05 -12.79
CA THR A 141 -4.51 -11.75 -12.92
C THR A 141 -4.57 -12.63 -14.16
N LEU A 142 -3.52 -12.65 -14.99
CA LEU A 142 -3.46 -13.49 -16.18
C LEU A 142 -3.18 -14.94 -15.82
N GLU A 143 -3.88 -15.84 -16.50
CA GLU A 143 -3.73 -17.31 -16.36
C GLU A 143 -2.89 -17.91 -17.50
N GLY A 144 -2.34 -17.07 -18.38
CA GLY A 144 -1.58 -17.44 -19.56
C GLY A 144 -1.28 -16.23 -20.45
N ASP A 145 -0.56 -16.48 -21.54
CA ASP A 145 -0.23 -15.43 -22.51
C ASP A 145 -1.48 -14.74 -23.07
N TYR A 146 -1.42 -13.41 -23.24
CA TYR A 146 -2.59 -12.61 -23.57
C TYR A 146 -2.28 -11.43 -24.50
N THR A 147 -3.03 -11.29 -25.59
CA THR A 147 -2.94 -10.12 -26.48
C THR A 147 -4.07 -9.16 -26.18
N LEU A 148 -3.76 -7.91 -25.83
CA LEU A 148 -4.74 -6.89 -25.42
C LEU A 148 -5.66 -6.48 -26.57
N ASP A 149 -6.96 -6.37 -26.30
CA ASP A 149 -7.95 -5.73 -27.17
C ASP A 149 -8.00 -4.22 -26.95
N LEU A 150 -7.11 -3.50 -27.63
CA LEU A 150 -7.05 -2.04 -27.61
C LEU A 150 -7.90 -1.38 -28.72
N SER A 151 -8.77 -2.14 -29.40
CA SER A 151 -9.51 -1.64 -30.58
C SER A 151 -10.47 -0.48 -30.28
N ASN A 152 -10.91 -0.36 -29.03
CA ASN A 152 -11.78 0.70 -28.51
C ASN A 152 -11.03 1.71 -27.62
N ALA A 153 -9.70 1.60 -27.51
CA ALA A 153 -8.93 2.40 -26.56
C ALA A 153 -8.66 3.82 -27.06
N VAL A 154 -8.68 4.79 -26.15
CA VAL A 154 -8.31 6.20 -26.34
C VAL A 154 -7.20 6.59 -25.35
N GLY A 155 -6.30 7.48 -25.77
CA GLY A 155 -5.12 7.83 -25.00
C GLY A 155 -5.16 9.19 -24.31
N TYR A 156 -4.82 9.22 -23.02
CA TYR A 156 -4.65 10.45 -22.23
C TYR A 156 -3.39 10.35 -21.36
N GLY A 157 -2.67 11.46 -21.18
CA GLY A 157 -1.45 11.45 -20.40
C GLY A 157 -1.03 12.79 -19.84
N SER A 158 0.08 12.75 -19.12
CA SER A 158 0.72 13.86 -18.45
C SER A 158 2.22 13.85 -18.72
N TYR A 159 2.78 15.04 -18.85
CA TYR A 159 4.23 15.28 -18.89
C TYR A 159 4.66 16.01 -17.61
N TYR A 160 5.61 15.44 -16.87
CA TYR A 160 6.04 15.95 -15.56
C TYR A 160 7.44 16.59 -15.54
N GLY A 161 8.08 16.75 -16.69
CA GLY A 161 9.47 17.22 -16.72
C GLY A 161 10.44 16.17 -16.20
N ASP A 162 11.56 16.61 -15.63
CA ASP A 162 12.58 15.73 -15.03
C ASP A 162 12.15 15.22 -13.64
N TYR A 163 11.03 14.49 -13.58
CA TYR A 163 10.41 14.03 -12.34
C TYR A 163 11.34 13.13 -11.50
N TYR A 164 12.08 12.26 -12.18
CA TYR A 164 12.99 11.30 -11.55
C TYR A 164 14.41 11.84 -11.33
N TYR A 165 14.71 13.06 -11.78
CA TYR A 165 16.05 13.65 -11.73
C TYR A 165 17.12 12.82 -12.45
N THR A 166 16.72 12.11 -13.51
CA THR A 166 17.58 11.28 -14.37
C THR A 166 17.95 11.99 -15.68
N GLY A 167 17.47 13.22 -15.88
CA GLY A 167 17.84 14.07 -17.02
C GLY A 167 17.01 13.82 -18.29
N GLY A 168 15.90 13.09 -18.17
CA GLY A 168 14.90 12.88 -19.22
C GLY A 168 13.52 13.31 -18.78
N GLY A 169 12.61 13.47 -19.74
CA GLY A 169 11.26 13.91 -19.49
C GLY A 169 10.36 12.75 -19.11
N ASN A 170 9.70 12.81 -17.97
CA ASN A 170 8.75 11.80 -17.54
C ASN A 170 7.39 11.96 -18.25
N TRP A 171 6.92 10.87 -18.82
CA TRP A 171 5.63 10.75 -19.47
C TRP A 171 4.85 9.62 -18.80
N TYR A 172 3.67 9.97 -18.30
CA TYR A 172 2.70 9.02 -17.77
C TYR A 172 1.47 9.05 -18.66
N PHE A 173 0.97 7.92 -19.13
CA PHE A 173 -0.27 7.88 -19.88
C PHE A 173 -1.03 6.57 -19.71
N VAL A 174 -2.31 6.64 -20.03
CA VAL A 174 -3.22 5.50 -20.07
C VAL A 174 -3.87 5.42 -21.45
N LEU A 175 -4.03 4.19 -21.94
CA LEU A 175 -5.00 3.81 -22.95
C LEU A 175 -6.16 3.15 -22.22
N GLU A 176 -7.38 3.64 -22.40
CA GLU A 176 -8.58 3.07 -21.78
C GLU A 176 -9.72 2.96 -22.80
N PRO A 177 -10.65 2.00 -22.65
CA PRO A 177 -11.84 1.93 -23.48
C PRO A 177 -12.59 3.26 -23.55
N SER A 178 -12.98 3.69 -24.75
CA SER A 178 -13.67 4.98 -24.94
C SER A 178 -15.04 5.06 -24.25
N ASP A 179 -15.66 3.92 -23.97
CA ASP A 179 -16.90 3.78 -23.20
C ASP A 179 -16.66 3.52 -21.70
N GLY A 180 -15.39 3.41 -21.29
CA GLY A 180 -14.95 3.07 -19.94
C GLY A 180 -15.27 1.63 -19.53
N LEU A 181 -15.62 0.74 -20.46
CA LEU A 181 -16.14 -0.60 -20.14
C LEU A 181 -15.61 -1.71 -21.05
N THR A 182 -15.58 -1.50 -22.36
CA THR A 182 -15.41 -2.59 -23.33
C THR A 182 -14.03 -2.55 -23.97
N GLY A 183 -13.22 -3.56 -23.66
CA GLY A 183 -11.85 -3.71 -24.16
C GLY A 183 -10.84 -3.60 -23.02
N ASP A 184 -9.57 -3.61 -23.40
CA ASP A 184 -8.44 -3.56 -22.49
C ASP A 184 -7.85 -2.14 -22.43
N GLY A 185 -7.02 -1.93 -21.42
CA GLY A 185 -6.24 -0.73 -21.24
C GLY A 185 -4.77 -1.02 -20.97
N LEU A 186 -3.98 0.04 -21.11
CA LEU A 186 -2.54 0.03 -20.90
C LEU A 186 -2.18 1.28 -20.09
N GLN A 187 -1.52 1.11 -18.96
CA GLN A 187 -0.90 2.19 -18.21
C GLN A 187 0.61 2.15 -18.44
N VAL A 188 1.23 3.30 -18.70
CA VAL A 188 2.67 3.42 -18.92
C VAL A 188 3.23 4.60 -18.15
N ASP A 189 4.34 4.38 -17.45
CA ASP A 189 5.14 5.42 -16.80
C ASP A 189 6.59 5.26 -17.30
N LEU A 190 7.12 6.26 -18.00
CA LEU A 190 8.43 6.16 -18.64
C LEU A 190 9.20 7.48 -18.65
N THR A 191 10.48 7.42 -19.02
CA THR A 191 11.35 8.58 -19.18
C THR A 191 11.85 8.69 -20.62
N GLY A 192 11.37 9.70 -21.34
CA GLY A 192 11.77 10.05 -22.70
C GLY A 192 13.14 10.72 -22.78
N VAL A 193 13.84 10.53 -23.91
CA VAL A 193 15.07 11.27 -24.22
C VAL A 193 14.78 12.76 -24.44
N GLY A 194 15.20 13.59 -23.49
CA GLY A 194 15.06 15.05 -23.55
C GLY A 194 13.82 15.59 -22.81
N LEU A 195 13.70 16.92 -22.79
CA LEU A 195 12.77 17.66 -21.92
C LEU A 195 11.81 18.59 -22.69
N ASP A 196 11.75 18.48 -24.02
CA ASP A 196 10.86 19.35 -24.83
C ASP A 196 9.46 18.74 -24.95
N PHE A 197 8.56 19.18 -24.08
CA PHE A 197 7.14 18.82 -24.15
C PHE A 197 6.53 19.00 -25.56
N ASN A 198 6.91 20.05 -26.29
CA ASN A 198 6.31 20.33 -27.59
C ASN A 198 6.80 19.40 -28.70
N ALA A 199 7.89 18.66 -28.46
CA ALA A 199 8.33 17.59 -29.35
C ALA A 199 7.46 16.33 -29.20
N GLY A 200 6.63 16.24 -28.15
CA GLY A 200 5.86 15.06 -27.79
C GLY A 200 6.72 13.95 -27.21
N LEU A 201 6.08 12.82 -26.89
CA LEU A 201 6.78 11.63 -26.42
C LEU A 201 7.78 11.15 -27.49
N PRO A 202 9.08 10.99 -27.19
CA PRO A 202 10.06 10.61 -28.20
C PRO A 202 9.80 9.23 -28.82
N THR A 203 10.08 9.12 -30.12
CA THR A 203 10.19 7.83 -30.81
C THR A 203 11.41 7.10 -30.27
N ASP A 204 11.20 5.96 -29.62
CA ASP A 204 12.26 5.11 -29.10
C ASP A 204 11.74 3.70 -28.80
N THR A 205 12.68 2.80 -28.51
CA THR A 205 12.39 1.54 -27.82
C THR A 205 12.76 1.73 -26.35
N TYR A 206 11.76 1.69 -25.49
CA TYR A 206 11.92 1.80 -24.04
C TYR A 206 12.05 0.41 -23.43
N VAL A 207 12.99 0.25 -22.51
CA VAL A 207 13.24 -1.01 -21.79
C VAL A 207 12.89 -0.89 -20.30
N ALA A 208 12.72 -2.02 -19.62
CA ALA A 208 12.44 -2.02 -18.18
C ALA A 208 13.57 -1.32 -17.39
N ALA A 209 13.19 -0.41 -16.51
CA ALA A 209 14.11 0.20 -15.56
C ALA A 209 14.61 -0.85 -14.55
N SER A 210 15.88 -0.73 -14.17
CA SER A 210 16.47 -1.58 -13.11
C SER A 210 16.27 -1.03 -11.70
N THR A 211 15.63 0.14 -11.57
CA THR A 211 15.34 0.83 -10.31
C THR A 211 14.00 1.56 -10.40
N ASP A 212 13.51 2.10 -9.28
CA ASP A 212 12.30 2.94 -9.23
C ASP A 212 12.46 4.34 -9.89
N TYR A 213 13.62 4.61 -10.49
CA TYR A 213 13.96 5.87 -11.14
C TYR A 213 14.38 5.60 -12.61
N PRO A 214 13.43 5.51 -13.56
CA PRO A 214 13.74 5.23 -14.96
C PRO A 214 14.65 6.30 -15.55
N GLU A 215 15.76 5.86 -16.13
CA GLU A 215 16.68 6.68 -16.91
C GLU A 215 16.08 6.99 -18.30
N PRO A 216 16.60 7.99 -19.04
CA PRO A 216 16.14 8.27 -20.41
C PRO A 216 16.21 7.02 -21.30
N GLY A 217 15.08 6.61 -21.86
CA GLY A 217 14.94 5.37 -22.64
C GLY A 217 14.42 4.18 -21.82
N GLU A 218 13.97 4.39 -20.59
CA GLU A 218 13.42 3.33 -19.73
C GLU A 218 11.96 3.59 -19.36
N TYR A 219 11.21 2.52 -19.12
CA TYR A 219 9.90 2.55 -18.46
C TYR A 219 10.00 2.03 -17.02
N LEU A 220 9.21 2.60 -16.11
CA LEU A 220 9.05 2.10 -14.75
C LEU A 220 8.31 0.76 -14.79
N VAL A 221 8.92 -0.28 -14.23
CA VAL A 221 8.31 -1.61 -14.11
C VAL A 221 6.99 -1.54 -13.35
N GLY A 222 6.03 -2.35 -13.77
CA GLY A 222 4.75 -2.45 -13.11
C GLY A 222 4.88 -3.04 -11.71
N TYR A 223 4.01 -2.62 -10.81
CA TYR A 223 3.84 -3.26 -9.52
C TYR A 223 2.37 -3.27 -9.10
N ALA A 224 2.05 -4.24 -8.26
CA ALA A 224 0.82 -4.27 -7.49
C ALA A 224 1.17 -4.57 -6.02
N THR A 225 0.32 -4.14 -5.09
CA THR A 225 0.47 -4.44 -3.67
C THR A 225 -0.71 -5.24 -3.15
N SER A 226 -0.54 -5.93 -2.02
CA SER A 226 -1.61 -6.64 -1.32
C SER A 226 -2.78 -5.73 -0.89
N GLU A 227 -2.55 -4.41 -0.80
CA GLU A 227 -3.57 -3.39 -0.54
C GLU A 227 -4.33 -2.98 -1.81
N GLY A 228 -4.00 -3.55 -2.97
CA GLY A 228 -4.61 -3.24 -4.26
C GLY A 228 -4.10 -1.95 -4.90
N GLN A 229 -2.93 -1.45 -4.51
CA GLN A 229 -2.30 -0.33 -5.22
C GLN A 229 -1.65 -0.85 -6.50
N LEU A 230 -1.95 -0.20 -7.63
CA LEU A 230 -1.33 -0.45 -8.93
C LEU A 230 -0.44 0.76 -9.30
N GLY A 231 0.73 0.52 -9.89
CA GLY A 231 1.59 1.57 -10.40
C GLY A 231 2.65 1.07 -11.40
N GLY A 232 3.33 2.02 -12.05
CA GLY A 232 4.26 1.71 -13.14
C GLY A 232 3.55 1.32 -14.43
N THR A 233 4.18 0.46 -15.23
CA THR A 233 3.68 -0.01 -16.52
C THR A 233 2.87 -1.30 -16.38
N LEU A 234 1.58 -1.28 -16.75
CA LEU A 234 0.62 -2.36 -16.49
C LEU A 234 -0.34 -2.57 -17.66
N PHE A 235 -0.70 -3.82 -17.93
CA PHE A 235 -2.01 -4.15 -18.48
C PHE A 235 -3.07 -3.84 -17.41
N ILE A 236 -4.19 -3.24 -17.81
CA ILE A 236 -5.38 -3.03 -16.99
C ILE A 236 -6.65 -3.41 -17.76
N GLY A 237 -7.60 -4.08 -17.12
CA GLY A 237 -8.80 -4.62 -17.76
C GLY A 237 -9.94 -4.93 -16.79
N GLY A 238 -11.00 -5.56 -17.30
CA GLY A 238 -12.16 -5.93 -16.50
C GLY A 238 -12.87 -4.71 -15.87
N PHE A 239 -13.03 -3.63 -16.64
CA PHE A 239 -13.61 -2.37 -16.19
C PHE A 239 -15.08 -2.51 -15.76
N ASP A 240 -15.42 -1.96 -14.61
CA ASP A 240 -16.81 -1.86 -14.14
C ASP A 240 -17.48 -0.54 -14.51
N SER A 241 -18.78 -0.41 -14.21
CA SER A 241 -19.57 0.81 -14.48
C SER A 241 -19.07 2.11 -13.84
N MET A 242 -18.09 2.01 -12.92
CA MET A 242 -17.45 3.13 -12.23
C MET A 242 -15.99 3.34 -12.67
N GLY A 243 -15.50 2.55 -13.63
CA GLY A 243 -14.13 2.60 -14.15
C GLY A 243 -13.11 1.86 -13.28
N TYR A 244 -13.54 1.04 -12.32
CA TYR A 244 -12.63 0.19 -11.55
C TYR A 244 -12.19 -1.01 -12.39
N VAL A 245 -10.90 -1.32 -12.33
CA VAL A 245 -10.31 -2.48 -13.02
C VAL A 245 -10.43 -3.73 -12.15
N SER A 246 -10.50 -4.90 -12.75
CA SER A 246 -10.47 -6.20 -12.04
C SER A 246 -9.46 -7.19 -12.63
N GLU A 247 -8.86 -6.83 -13.76
CA GLU A 247 -7.79 -7.57 -14.43
C GLU A 247 -6.58 -6.64 -14.56
N PHE A 248 -5.38 -7.17 -14.32
CA PHE A 248 -4.13 -6.42 -14.47
C PHE A 248 -2.94 -7.36 -14.55
N ALA A 249 -1.87 -6.92 -15.22
CA ALA A 249 -0.59 -7.62 -15.26
C ALA A 249 0.55 -6.60 -15.24
N PRO A 250 1.42 -6.62 -14.21
CA PRO A 250 2.60 -5.75 -14.16
C PRO A 250 3.59 -6.08 -15.28
N ALA A 251 4.14 -5.10 -15.99
CA ALA A 251 5.26 -5.33 -16.91
C ALA A 251 6.58 -5.39 -16.11
N THR A 252 7.23 -6.56 -16.08
CA THR A 252 8.50 -6.76 -15.36
C THR A 252 9.72 -6.68 -16.29
N GLU A 253 9.56 -7.12 -17.55
CA GLU A 253 10.55 -7.02 -18.62
C GLU A 253 9.85 -6.94 -19.98
N GLY A 254 10.62 -6.64 -21.03
CA GLY A 254 10.14 -6.52 -22.41
C GLY A 254 10.48 -5.17 -23.03
N ASP A 255 10.09 -5.01 -24.30
CA ASP A 255 10.36 -3.81 -25.08
C ASP A 255 9.05 -3.05 -25.33
N PHE A 256 9.04 -1.75 -25.04
CA PHE A 256 7.95 -0.83 -25.37
C PHE A 256 8.37 0.10 -26.52
N ASN A 257 7.82 -0.12 -27.71
CA ASN A 257 8.19 0.65 -28.90
C ASN A 257 7.19 1.77 -29.15
N VAL A 258 7.69 3.00 -29.23
CA VAL A 258 6.92 4.19 -29.54
C VAL A 258 7.37 4.75 -30.88
N THR A 259 6.42 5.05 -31.76
CA THR A 259 6.62 5.90 -32.94
C THR A 259 5.73 7.12 -32.81
N ASN A 260 6.33 8.31 -32.69
CA ASN A 260 5.65 9.60 -32.71
C ASN A 260 5.59 10.12 -34.15
N HIS A 261 4.39 10.31 -34.68
CA HIS A 261 4.18 10.74 -36.07
C HIS A 261 4.28 12.27 -36.27
N GLY A 262 4.46 13.02 -35.18
CA GLY A 262 4.64 14.48 -35.19
C GLY A 262 3.35 15.29 -35.35
N ASP A 263 2.19 14.65 -35.32
CA ASP A 263 0.85 15.26 -35.45
C ASP A 263 -0.06 15.02 -34.23
N GLY A 264 0.52 14.53 -33.12
CA GLY A 264 -0.19 14.13 -31.91
C GLY A 264 -0.62 12.66 -31.91
N THR A 265 -0.45 11.95 -33.03
CA THR A 265 -0.67 10.51 -33.09
C THR A 265 0.61 9.71 -32.85
N TYR A 266 0.42 8.53 -32.26
CA TYR A 266 1.48 7.59 -31.92
C TYR A 266 1.11 6.19 -32.39
N THR A 267 2.12 5.40 -32.78
CA THR A 267 2.01 3.94 -32.88
C THR A 267 2.81 3.33 -31.75
N LEU A 268 2.16 2.49 -30.95
CA LEU A 268 2.70 1.79 -29.80
C LEU A 268 2.69 0.29 -30.11
N SER A 269 3.77 -0.40 -29.80
CA SER A 269 3.81 -1.88 -29.86
C SER A 269 4.68 -2.42 -28.74
N PHE A 270 4.22 -3.49 -28.09
CA PHE A 270 4.86 -4.02 -26.90
C PHE A 270 4.65 -5.51 -26.75
N SER A 271 5.56 -6.12 -26.01
CA SER A 271 5.49 -7.51 -25.56
C SER A 271 6.24 -7.56 -24.23
N PHE A 272 5.50 -7.80 -23.16
CA PHE A 272 6.03 -7.79 -21.79
C PHE A 272 5.87 -9.14 -21.13
N LEU A 273 6.76 -9.44 -20.19
CA LEU A 273 6.59 -10.53 -19.22
C LEU A 273 5.97 -9.97 -17.94
N ASP A 274 5.00 -10.68 -17.36
CA ASP A 274 4.48 -10.38 -16.04
C ASP A 274 5.19 -11.11 -14.90
N ASP A 275 4.79 -10.79 -13.68
CA ASP A 275 5.33 -11.37 -12.43
C ASP A 275 4.90 -12.82 -12.18
N LYS A 276 4.08 -13.41 -13.06
CA LYS A 276 3.72 -14.84 -13.11
C LYS A 276 4.36 -15.58 -14.29
N GLY A 277 5.15 -14.89 -15.11
CA GLY A 277 5.80 -15.45 -16.28
C GLY A 277 4.89 -15.59 -17.50
N ASN A 278 3.72 -14.95 -17.53
CA ASN A 278 2.91 -14.84 -18.75
C ASN A 278 3.45 -13.72 -19.63
N THR A 279 3.37 -13.92 -20.95
CA THR A 279 3.64 -12.85 -21.91
C THR A 279 2.35 -12.15 -22.28
N TRP A 280 2.35 -10.82 -22.25
CA TRP A 280 1.24 -10.03 -22.79
C TRP A 280 1.71 -8.96 -23.77
N ASP A 281 0.95 -8.79 -24.84
CA ASP A 281 1.37 -8.01 -26.00
C ASP A 281 0.22 -7.18 -26.59
N GLY A 282 0.57 -6.21 -27.43
CA GLY A 282 -0.42 -5.40 -28.11
C GLY A 282 0.17 -4.38 -29.06
N GLU A 283 -0.69 -3.86 -29.93
CA GLU A 283 -0.39 -2.75 -30.83
C GLU A 283 -1.55 -1.76 -30.80
N TRP A 284 -1.23 -0.47 -30.75
CA TRP A 284 -2.23 0.58 -30.82
C TRP A 284 -1.72 1.76 -31.64
N THR A 285 -2.60 2.37 -32.43
CA THR A 285 -2.30 3.62 -33.13
C THR A 285 -3.45 4.61 -32.95
N GLY A 286 -3.13 5.81 -32.48
CA GLY A 286 -4.12 6.84 -32.25
C GLY A 286 -3.52 8.11 -31.65
N GLU A 287 -4.39 9.05 -31.29
CA GLU A 287 -4.02 10.30 -30.63
C GLU A 287 -3.88 10.10 -29.12
N ILE A 288 -2.79 10.60 -28.53
CA ILE A 288 -2.65 10.71 -27.07
C ILE A 288 -2.60 12.18 -26.71
N ILE A 289 -3.53 12.61 -25.87
CA ILE A 289 -3.59 13.99 -25.40
C ILE A 289 -2.79 14.11 -24.11
N PHE A 290 -1.72 14.91 -24.13
CA PHE A 290 -0.86 15.14 -22.97
C PHE A 290 -1.08 16.52 -22.34
N ASP A 291 -1.26 16.55 -21.01
CA ASP A 291 -1.19 17.78 -20.21
C ASP A 291 0.23 18.03 -19.70
N ASN A 292 0.68 19.30 -19.72
CA ASN A 292 2.02 19.68 -19.26
C ASN A 292 2.00 20.19 -17.82
N TYR A 293 2.70 19.49 -16.92
CA TYR A 293 2.82 19.82 -15.50
C TYR A 293 4.21 20.30 -15.06
N ASP A 294 5.20 20.36 -15.97
CA ASP A 294 6.61 20.74 -15.76
C ASP A 294 6.81 22.16 -15.17
N THR A 295 5.77 23.00 -15.17
CA THR A 295 5.85 24.41 -14.70
C THR A 295 5.03 24.72 -13.44
N SER A 296 4.41 23.72 -12.81
CA SER A 296 3.62 23.96 -11.60
C SER A 296 4.48 23.85 -10.33
N SER A 297 4.73 24.98 -9.67
CA SER A 297 5.14 25.02 -8.25
C SER A 297 3.95 24.66 -7.32
N ALA A 298 3.09 23.75 -7.76
CA ALA A 298 2.03 23.18 -6.94
C ALA A 298 2.66 22.06 -6.12
N GLY A 299 2.43 22.08 -4.80
CA GLY A 299 2.86 20.99 -3.93
C GLY A 299 2.46 19.63 -4.53
N ALA A 300 3.34 18.65 -4.33
CA ALA A 300 3.24 17.28 -4.82
C ALA A 300 1.78 16.88 -5.15
N PRO A 301 1.44 16.61 -6.42
CA PRO A 301 0.26 15.82 -6.68
C PRO A 301 0.45 14.49 -5.93
N SER A 302 -0.49 14.15 -5.06
CA SER A 302 -0.59 12.80 -4.51
C SER A 302 -0.53 11.81 -5.67
N ARG A 303 0.23 10.73 -5.50
CA ARG A 303 0.23 9.54 -6.37
C ARG A 303 -1.16 9.36 -6.99
N MET A 304 -1.30 9.61 -8.29
CA MET A 304 -2.56 9.32 -8.98
C MET A 304 -2.60 7.81 -9.19
N SER A 305 -3.11 7.10 -8.18
CA SER A 305 -3.57 5.73 -8.39
C SER A 305 -4.90 5.79 -9.14
N ALA A 306 -5.12 4.92 -10.11
CA ALA A 306 -6.47 4.45 -10.38
C ALA A 306 -7.02 3.92 -9.03
N GLY A 307 -8.01 4.60 -8.47
CA GLY A 307 -8.60 4.17 -7.21
C GLY A 307 -9.23 2.81 -7.42
N PHE A 308 -9.10 1.89 -6.47
CA PHE A 308 -9.90 0.68 -6.32
C PHE A 308 -10.91 0.94 -5.19
N ARG A 309 -12.17 0.49 -5.28
CA ARG A 309 -13.08 0.52 -4.10
C ARG A 309 -13.90 -0.75 -3.91
N ASN A 310 -13.67 -1.35 -2.75
CA ASN A 310 -14.70 -2.06 -1.99
C ASN A 310 -15.78 -1.04 -1.51
N ASN A 311 -17.06 -1.32 -1.80
CA ASN A 311 -18.18 -0.35 -1.69
C ASN A 311 -18.76 -0.19 -0.26
N PRO A 312 -19.26 1.01 0.12
CA PRO A 312 -20.62 1.05 0.72
C PRO A 312 -21.48 2.31 0.41
N ILE A 313 -22.79 2.03 0.22
CA ILE A 313 -24.06 2.82 0.30
C ILE A 313 -23.98 4.36 0.50
N THR A 314 -24.83 5.08 -0.24
CA THR A 314 -24.74 6.55 -0.37
C THR A 314 -25.28 7.36 0.82
N GLN A 315 -24.74 8.58 0.99
CA GLN A 315 -25.04 9.51 2.10
C GLN A 315 -26.52 9.95 2.14
N SER A 316 -27.18 9.99 0.99
CA SER A 316 -28.60 10.32 0.83
C SER A 316 -29.51 9.28 1.49
N GLU A 317 -29.13 8.00 1.41
CA GLU A 317 -29.85 6.87 2.02
C GLU A 317 -29.66 6.84 3.55
N LYS A 318 -28.49 7.25 4.05
CA LYS A 318 -28.24 7.45 5.49
C LYS A 318 -29.09 8.57 6.10
N ILE A 319 -29.28 9.68 5.40
CA ILE A 319 -30.01 10.85 5.92
C ILE A 319 -31.52 10.57 6.07
N GLU A 320 -32.10 9.74 5.20
CA GLU A 320 -33.53 9.41 5.24
C GLU A 320 -33.85 8.41 6.37
N ILE A 321 -32.94 7.46 6.64
CA ILE A 321 -33.03 6.51 7.76
C ILE A 321 -32.89 7.22 9.12
N LEU A 322 -32.00 8.21 9.22
CA LEU A 322 -31.76 8.98 10.44
C LEU A 322 -32.92 9.92 10.82
N LYS A 323 -33.75 10.35 9.85
CA LYS A 323 -34.93 11.18 10.14
C LYS A 323 -36.09 10.39 10.75
N GLN A 324 -36.15 9.08 10.55
CA GLN A 324 -37.29 8.26 10.97
C GLN A 324 -37.14 7.68 12.39
N ASN A 325 -35.92 7.49 12.90
CA ASN A 325 -35.69 6.85 14.19
C ASN A 325 -35.06 7.80 15.23
N ARG A 326 -35.93 8.55 15.92
CA ARG A 326 -35.57 9.38 17.08
C ARG A 326 -34.98 8.52 18.21
N LEU A 327 -33.81 8.90 18.74
CA LEU A 327 -33.51 9.23 20.16
C LEU A 327 -32.00 9.58 20.31
N GLN A 328 -31.69 10.47 21.25
CA GLN A 328 -30.39 11.11 21.58
C GLN A 328 -30.07 10.83 23.09
N PRO A 329 -28.91 11.19 23.70
CA PRO A 329 -27.51 11.35 23.25
C PRO A 329 -26.48 10.79 24.29
N ILE A 330 -25.16 10.98 24.08
CA ILE A 330 -24.27 11.52 25.13
C ILE A 330 -23.42 12.67 24.56
N THR A 331 -23.39 13.75 25.32
CA THR A 331 -22.79 15.05 25.04
C THR A 331 -21.32 15.07 25.43
N LEU A 332 -20.42 15.49 24.54
CA LEU A 332 -19.21 16.21 24.93
C LEU A 332 -19.60 17.68 25.08
N THR A 333 -19.79 18.14 26.32
CA THR A 333 -19.93 19.58 26.57
C THR A 333 -18.64 20.30 26.21
N SER A 334 -18.77 21.26 25.30
CA SER A 334 -17.80 22.31 25.07
C SER A 334 -17.54 23.12 26.35
N ALA A 335 -16.27 23.43 26.62
CA ALA A 335 -15.90 24.64 27.36
C ALA A 335 -14.90 25.43 26.51
N LYS A 336 -15.31 26.64 26.16
CA LYS A 336 -14.58 27.66 25.38
C LYS A 336 -13.23 28.01 25.99
N ALA A 337 -12.26 28.32 25.12
CA ALA A 337 -11.25 29.32 25.42
C ALA A 337 -11.87 30.73 25.25
N THR A 338 -11.91 31.52 26.34
CA THR A 338 -11.85 33.00 26.45
C THR A 338 -12.37 33.39 27.85
N GLY A 339 -11.76 34.24 28.68
CA GLY A 339 -10.59 35.08 28.58
C GLY A 339 -10.33 35.78 29.93
N ARG A 340 -9.19 36.46 30.06
CA ARG A 340 -8.91 37.39 31.16
C ARG A 340 -9.97 38.50 31.22
N LYS A 341 -10.49 38.79 32.42
CA LYS A 341 -10.77 40.17 32.85
C LYS A 341 -10.45 40.34 34.34
N VAL A 342 -9.85 41.49 34.62
CA VAL A 342 -9.28 41.93 35.89
C VAL A 342 -10.37 42.60 36.77
N VAL A 343 -10.42 42.17 38.04
CA VAL A 343 -10.76 42.86 39.33
C VAL A 343 -12.17 43.43 39.59
N LYS A 344 -12.69 42.98 40.74
CA LYS A 344 -13.86 43.39 41.58
C LYS A 344 -15.26 43.13 41.04
#